data_AF-A0A3D5PLC9-F1
#
_entry.id   AF-A0A3D5PLC9-F1
#
_cell.length_a   1.000
_cell.length_b   1.000
_cell.length_c   1.000
_cell.angle_alpha   90.00
_cell.angle_beta   90.00
_cell.angle_gamma   90.00
#
_symmetry.space_group_name_H-M   'P 1'
#
loop_
_entity.id
_entity.type
_entity.pdbx_description
1 polymer ?
#
loop_
_entity_poly.entity_id
_entity_poly.type
_entity_poly.pdbx_seq_one_letter_code
_entity_poly.pdbx_strand_id
1 'polypeptide(L)'
;MSLPSLTLSDDQAAAFDAVTDMLRSAGIDLEDSLLMPPQGPEQSVMALIGKAGSGKTLLLAELYKALEAAGVGIVSGEFESRKKKDKRTLAILAPTNKAAFVLRMRGVPATTIHRIL
;
A
#
# COMPACT_ATOMS: atom_id res chain seq x y z
N MET A 1 25.16 1.71 11.90
CA MET A 1 24.34 2.84 12.38
C MET A 1 22.90 2.37 12.40
N SER A 2 22.27 2.32 13.57
CA SER A 2 20.82 2.05 13.65
C SER A 2 20.11 3.28 13.14
N LEU A 3 19.37 3.16 12.04
CA LEU A 3 18.44 4.22 11.62
C LEU A 3 17.40 4.38 12.76
N PRO A 4 17.04 5.62 13.14
CA PRO A 4 15.96 5.82 14.11
C PRO A 4 14.70 5.13 13.58
N SER A 5 14.00 4.40 14.46
CA SER A 5 12.68 3.86 14.17
C SER A 5 11.77 5.03 13.81
N LEU A 6 11.41 5.13 12.54
CA LEU A 6 10.51 6.16 12.03
C LEU A 6 9.19 6.08 12.79
N THR A 7 8.91 7.09 13.60
CA THR A 7 7.67 7.20 14.37
C THR A 7 6.67 8.00 13.56
N LEU A 8 5.50 7.43 13.31
CA LEU A 8 4.40 8.15 12.65
C LEU A 8 3.85 9.24 13.58
N SER A 9 3.39 10.35 13.01
CA SER A 9 2.59 11.31 13.78
C SER A 9 1.21 10.72 14.12
N ASP A 10 0.49 11.30 15.08
CA ASP A 10 -0.86 10.84 15.45
C ASP A 10 -1.81 10.76 14.25
N ASP A 11 -1.83 11.79 13.39
CA ASP A 11 -2.64 11.79 12.15
C ASP A 11 -2.24 10.65 11.18
N GLN A 12 -0.95 10.31 11.13
CA GLN A 12 -0.44 9.25 10.26
C GLN A 12 -0.74 7.88 10.83
N ALA A 13 -0.65 7.72 12.14
CA ALA A 13 -1.04 6.51 12.85
C ALA A 13 -2.54 6.23 12.66
N ALA A 14 -3.40 7.24 12.91
CA ALA A 14 -4.84 7.10 12.69
C ALA A 14 -5.19 6.77 11.23
N ALA A 15 -4.46 7.36 10.26
CA ALA A 15 -4.63 7.03 8.85
C ALA A 15 -4.14 5.62 8.50
N PHE A 16 -3.07 5.14 9.15
CA PHE A 16 -2.56 3.78 9.01
C PHE A 16 -3.58 2.76 9.55
N ASP A 17 -4.14 3.02 10.74
CA ASP A 17 -5.13 2.17 11.38
C ASP A 17 -6.40 2.06 10.52
N ALA A 18 -6.90 3.20 10.01
CA ALA A 18 -8.07 3.21 9.13
C ALA A 18 -7.85 2.39 7.85
N VAL A 19 -6.67 2.49 7.23
CA VAL A 19 -6.33 1.66 6.06
C VAL A 19 -6.24 0.18 6.44
N THR A 20 -5.65 -0.14 7.59
CA THR A 20 -5.52 -1.51 8.09
C THR A 20 -6.89 -2.16 8.30
N ASP A 21 -7.86 -1.45 8.87
CA ASP A 21 -9.22 -1.94 9.05
C ASP A 21 -9.95 -2.17 7.71
N MET A 22 -9.74 -1.29 6.73
CA MET A 22 -10.26 -1.50 5.38
C MET A 22 -9.65 -2.75 4.72
N LEU A 23 -8.35 -2.98 4.92
CA LEU A 23 -7.62 -4.13 4.38
C LEU A 23 -8.09 -5.45 4.98
N ARG A 24 -8.48 -5.47 6.27
CA ARG A 24 -9.07 -6.67 6.91
C ARG A 24 -10.32 -7.15 6.18
N SER A 25 -11.18 -6.24 5.73
CA SER A 25 -12.37 -6.58 4.92
C SER A 25 -12.01 -7.22 3.58
N ALA A 26 -10.82 -6.90 3.06
CA ALA A 26 -10.26 -7.48 1.84
C ALA A 26 -9.47 -8.78 2.10
N GLY A 27 -9.44 -9.29 3.33
CA GLY A 27 -8.72 -10.51 3.70
C GLY A 27 -7.21 -10.29 3.85
N ILE A 28 -6.77 -9.09 4.22
CA ILE A 28 -5.38 -8.77 4.53
C ILE A 28 -5.31 -8.28 5.97
N ASP A 29 -4.76 -9.11 6.87
CA ASP A 29 -4.46 -8.70 8.24
C ASP A 29 -2.97 -8.35 8.37
N LEU A 30 -2.69 -7.08 8.67
CA LEU A 30 -1.32 -6.58 8.81
C LEU A 30 -0.72 -6.81 10.21
N GLU A 31 -1.55 -7.01 11.24
CA GLU A 31 -1.09 -7.25 12.61
C GLU A 31 -0.61 -8.68 12.76
N ASP A 32 -1.41 -9.64 12.30
CA ASP A 32 -1.08 -11.07 12.36
C ASP A 32 -0.31 -11.58 11.13
N SER A 33 -0.11 -10.72 10.12
CA SER A 33 0.48 -11.08 8.81
C SER A 33 -0.25 -12.26 8.14
N LEU A 34 -1.59 -12.23 8.19
CA LEU A 34 -2.45 -13.28 7.66
C LEU A 34 -3.15 -12.82 6.38
N LEU A 35 -3.11 -13.68 5.36
CA LEU A 35 -3.85 -13.50 4.11
C LEU A 35 -5.00 -14.50 4.05
N MET A 36 -6.20 -14.00 3.85
CA MET A 36 -7.44 -14.76 3.84
C MET A 36 -8.25 -14.44 2.57
N PRO A 37 -9.22 -15.29 2.20
CA PRO A 37 -10.27 -14.89 1.27
C PRO A 37 -10.96 -13.60 1.75
N PRO A 38 -11.38 -12.70 0.83
CA PRO A 38 -12.07 -11.46 1.20
C PRO A 38 -13.37 -11.77 1.96
N GLN A 39 -13.63 -11.01 3.03
CA GLN A 39 -14.76 -11.23 3.95
C GLN A 39 -15.87 -10.17 3.81
N GLY A 40 -15.61 -9.07 3.08
CA GLY A 40 -16.51 -7.92 2.91
C GLY A 40 -17.08 -7.75 1.50
N PRO A 41 -17.75 -6.61 1.21
CA PRO A 41 -18.26 -6.30 -0.13
C PRO A 41 -17.15 -6.33 -1.18
N GLU A 42 -17.49 -6.65 -2.44
CA GLU A 42 -16.50 -6.90 -3.50
C GLU A 42 -15.52 -5.73 -3.72
N GLN A 43 -15.90 -4.50 -3.37
CA GLN A 43 -15.10 -3.29 -3.59
C GLN A 43 -15.26 -2.29 -2.43
N SER A 44 -14.14 -1.77 -1.93
CA SER A 44 -14.08 -0.66 -0.99
C SER A 44 -13.16 0.44 -1.55
N VAL A 45 -13.48 1.70 -1.26
CA VAL A 45 -12.71 2.87 -1.70
C VAL A 45 -12.50 3.80 -0.52
N MET A 46 -11.26 4.26 -0.33
CA MET A 46 -10.88 5.22 0.71
C MET A 46 -9.99 6.31 0.12
N ALA A 47 -10.21 7.56 0.53
CA ALA A 47 -9.38 8.70 0.17
C ALA A 47 -8.59 9.18 1.38
N LEU A 48 -7.26 9.08 1.32
CA LEU A 48 -6.36 9.69 2.32
C LEU A 48 -5.93 11.07 1.84
N ILE A 49 -6.32 12.10 2.58
CA ILE A 49 -6.03 13.51 2.26
C ILE A 49 -5.17 14.10 3.38
N GLY A 50 -4.29 15.04 3.03
CA GLY A 50 -3.49 15.76 4.00
C GLY A 50 -2.82 16.98 3.39
N LYS A 51 -2.46 17.94 4.22
CA LYS A 51 -1.78 19.19 3.80
C LYS A 51 -0.40 18.90 3.17
N ALA A 52 0.17 19.89 2.49
CA ALA A 52 1.56 19.81 2.06
C ALA A 52 2.47 19.57 3.27
N GLY A 53 3.47 18.71 3.13
CA GLY A 53 4.38 18.36 4.23
C GLY A 53 3.83 17.37 5.26
N SER A 54 2.57 16.91 5.18
CA SER A 54 1.99 15.96 6.15
C SER A 54 2.55 14.52 6.08
N GLY A 55 3.59 14.28 5.28
CA GLY A 55 4.23 12.97 5.18
C GLY A 55 3.43 11.88 4.46
N LYS A 56 2.42 12.19 3.63
CA LYS A 56 1.64 11.19 2.87
C LYS A 56 2.50 10.15 2.13
N THR A 57 3.60 10.60 1.52
CA THR A 57 4.50 9.70 0.80
C THR A 57 5.27 8.76 1.72
N LEU A 58 5.56 9.20 2.96
CA LEU A 58 6.15 8.35 3.98
C LEU A 58 5.12 7.31 4.45
N LEU A 59 3.91 7.75 4.79
CA LEU A 59 2.81 6.86 5.20
C LEU A 59 2.53 5.77 4.15
N LEU A 60 2.46 6.14 2.87
CA LEU A 60 2.28 5.18 1.78
C LEU A 60 3.45 4.18 1.69
N ALA A 61 4.69 4.62 1.92
CA ALA A 61 5.84 3.73 1.93
C ALA A 61 5.81 2.74 3.10
N GLU A 62 5.39 3.17 4.29
CA GLU A 62 5.24 2.27 5.44
C GLU A 62 4.09 1.27 5.25
N LEU A 63 2.94 1.71 4.68
CA LEU A 63 1.86 0.81 4.29
C LEU A 63 2.31 -0.24 3.27
N TYR A 64 3.10 0.17 2.28
CA TYR A 64 3.70 -0.76 1.32
C TYR A 64 4.58 -1.80 2.01
N LYS A 65 5.49 -1.39 2.89
CA LYS A 65 6.39 -2.31 3.62
C LYS A 65 5.59 -3.31 4.46
N ALA A 66 4.54 -2.85 5.14
CA ALA A 66 3.67 -3.74 5.92
C ALA A 66 2.96 -4.77 5.02
N LEU A 67 2.42 -4.33 3.88
CA LEU A 67 1.76 -5.22 2.91
C LEU A 67 2.73 -6.24 2.30
N GLU A 68 3.94 -5.81 1.95
CA GLU A 68 4.99 -6.70 1.44
C GLU A 68 5.43 -7.72 2.50
N ALA A 69 5.62 -7.28 3.75
CA ALA A 69 5.96 -8.15 4.87
C ALA A 69 4.86 -9.18 5.17
N ALA A 70 3.59 -8.81 5.00
CA ALA A 70 2.44 -9.72 5.10
C ALA A 70 2.32 -10.69 3.90
N GLY A 71 3.20 -10.61 2.90
CA GLY A 71 3.24 -11.52 1.76
C GLY A 71 2.32 -11.16 0.61
N VAL A 72 1.79 -9.92 0.58
CA VAL A 72 0.97 -9.44 -0.55
C VAL A 72 1.81 -9.36 -1.81
N GLY A 73 1.32 -9.95 -2.90
CA GLY A 73 2.04 -9.96 -4.17
C GLY A 73 2.06 -8.59 -4.85
N ILE A 74 3.25 -8.04 -5.09
CA ILE A 74 3.39 -6.76 -5.80
C ILE A 74 3.20 -6.96 -7.30
N VAL A 75 2.33 -6.15 -7.91
CA VAL A 75 2.14 -6.07 -9.35
C VAL A 75 2.88 -4.85 -9.86
N SER A 76 3.86 -5.09 -10.73
CA SER A 76 4.57 -4.04 -11.46
C SER A 76 4.03 -3.95 -12.90
N GLY A 77 4.30 -2.82 -13.57
CA GLY A 77 3.91 -2.64 -14.98
C GLY A 77 4.60 -3.58 -15.97
N GLU A 78 5.52 -4.44 -15.51
CA GLU A 78 6.22 -5.44 -16.33
C GLU A 78 5.85 -6.89 -15.92
N PHE A 79 5.11 -7.07 -14.82
CA PHE A 79 4.81 -8.38 -14.25
C PHE A 79 3.29 -8.62 -14.13
N GLU A 80 2.75 -9.39 -15.07
CA GLU A 80 1.41 -9.97 -14.95
C GLU A 80 1.46 -11.25 -14.08
N SER A 81 0.92 -11.18 -12.87
CA SER A 81 0.68 -12.39 -12.07
C SER A 81 -0.47 -13.20 -12.68
N ARG A 82 -0.27 -14.50 -12.93
CA ARG A 82 -1.39 -15.42 -13.21
C ARG A 82 -2.40 -15.36 -12.06
N LYS A 83 -3.66 -15.06 -12.36
CA LYS A 83 -4.75 -15.01 -11.38
C LYS A 83 -4.78 -16.33 -10.59
N LYS A 84 -4.49 -16.28 -9.29
CA LYS A 84 -4.75 -17.35 -8.34
C LYS A 84 -5.82 -16.87 -7.38
N LYS A 85 -6.84 -17.69 -7.18
CA LYS A 85 -8.05 -17.36 -6.40
C LYS A 85 -7.74 -16.91 -4.96
N ASP A 86 -6.62 -17.38 -4.41
CA ASP A 86 -6.24 -17.16 -3.01
C ASP A 86 -5.09 -16.15 -2.84
N LYS A 87 -4.61 -15.51 -3.92
CA LYS A 87 -3.47 -14.58 -3.83
C LYS A 87 -3.95 -13.14 -3.76
N ARG A 88 -3.57 -12.43 -2.68
CA ARG A 88 -3.73 -10.97 -2.58
C ARG A 88 -2.62 -10.27 -3.34
N THR A 89 -2.97 -9.25 -4.11
CA THR A 89 -2.00 -8.46 -4.86
C THR A 89 -2.19 -6.96 -4.65
N LEU A 90 -1.09 -6.21 -4.76
CA LEU A 90 -1.03 -4.76 -4.62
C LEU A 90 -0.45 -4.14 -5.88
N ALA A 91 -1.12 -3.12 -6.43
CA ALA A 91 -0.58 -2.24 -7.45
C ALA A 91 -0.53 -0.81 -6.89
N ILE A 92 0.59 -0.12 -7.07
CA ILE A 92 0.76 1.26 -6.61
C ILE A 92 0.85 2.16 -7.83
N LEU A 93 -0.17 2.99 -8.02
CA LEU A 93 -0.35 3.81 -9.20
C LEU A 93 -0.10 5.27 -8.89
N ALA A 94 0.58 5.96 -9.80
CA ALA A 94 0.82 7.39 -9.74
C ALA A 94 0.27 8.09 -10.98
N PRO A 95 -0.15 9.37 -10.86
CA PRO A 95 -0.71 10.11 -12.01
C PRO A 95 0.37 10.55 -13.01
N THR A 96 1.65 10.62 -12.60
CA THR A 96 2.76 11.08 -13.45
C THR A 96 4.04 10.28 -13.21
N ASN A 97 4.96 10.29 -14.18
CA ASN A 97 6.28 9.67 -14.06
C ASN A 97 7.10 10.25 -12.89
N LYS A 98 6.98 11.56 -12.64
CA LYS A 98 7.67 12.23 -11.54
C LYS A 98 7.15 11.73 -10.18
N ALA A 99 5.83 11.59 -10.01
CA ALA A 99 5.25 11.05 -8.79
C ALA A 99 5.66 9.57 -8.58
N ALA A 100 5.61 8.75 -9.63
CA ALA A 100 6.09 7.36 -9.57
C ALA A 100 7.58 7.28 -9.20
N PHE A 101 8.41 8.15 -9.77
CA PHE A 101 9.85 8.22 -9.45
C PHE A 101 10.10 8.56 -7.98
N VAL A 102 9.39 9.55 -7.41
CA VAL A 102 9.52 9.91 -5.98
C VAL A 102 9.16 8.76 -5.05
N LEU A 103 8.17 7.94 -5.41
CA LEU A 103 7.80 6.73 -4.68
C LEU A 103 8.89 5.66 -4.77
N ARG A 104 9.42 5.40 -5.98
CA ARG A 104 10.51 4.43 -6.19
C ARG A 104 11.79 4.80 -5.45
N MET A 105 12.09 6.09 -5.31
CA MET A 105 13.21 6.57 -4.49
C MET A 105 13.05 6.24 -2.99
N ARG A 106 11.84 5.89 -2.54
CA ARG A 106 11.56 5.37 -1.18
C ARG A 106 11.37 3.86 -1.13
N GLY A 107 11.78 3.14 -2.19
CA GLY A 107 11.63 1.69 -2.29
C GLY A 107 10.23 1.22 -2.70
N VAL A 108 9.30 2.13 -3.00
CA VAL A 108 7.93 1.77 -3.36
C VAL A 108 7.83 1.46 -4.85
N PRO A 109 7.38 0.26 -5.27
CA PRO A 109 7.34 -0.17 -6.67
C PRO A 109 6.16 0.43 -7.45
N ALA A 110 6.12 1.77 -7.55
CA ALA A 110 5.05 2.51 -8.20
C ALA A 110 5.22 2.62 -9.73
N THR A 111 4.11 2.55 -10.45
CA THR A 111 4.02 2.82 -11.90
C THR A 111 2.96 3.86 -12.22
N THR A 112 2.91 4.37 -13.44
CA THR A 112 1.86 5.31 -13.85
C THR A 112 0.55 4.59 -14.15
N ILE A 113 -0.59 5.24 -13.86
CA ILE A 113 -1.93 4.66 -14.06
C ILE A 113 -2.17 4.16 -15.50
N HIS A 114 -1.69 4.90 -16.50
CA HIS A 114 -1.80 4.59 -17.93
C HIS A 114 -1.02 3.33 -18.38
N ARG A 115 -0.24 2.71 -17.49
CA ARG A 115 0.51 1.48 -17.79
C ARG A 115 -0.16 0.21 -17.28
N ILE A 116 -1.26 0.33 -16.52
CA ILE A 116 -1.96 -0.80 -15.89
C ILE A 116 -3.45 -0.85 -16.28
N LEU A 117 -4.11 0.31 -16.38
CA LEU A 117 -5.48 0.43 -16.89
C LEU A 117 -5.48 0.55 -18.41
#